data_AF-A0A094CFA7-F1
#
_entry.id   AF-A0A094CFA7-F1
#
_cell.length_a   1.000
_cell.length_b   1.000
_cell.length_c   1.000
_cell.angle_alpha   90.00
_cell.angle_beta   90.00
_cell.angle_gamma   90.00
#
_symmetry.space_group_name_H-M   'P 1'
#
loop_
_entity.id
_entity.type
_entity.pdbx_description
1 polymer ?
#
loop_
_entity_poly.entity_id
_entity_poly.type
_entity_poly.pdbx_seq_one_letter_code
_entity_poly.pdbx_strand_id
1 'polypeptide(L)'
;MPWQDGIEVTDDLMKAVVGWEGKLNNFFLKSLDVWKHSNPEATATQELSIADQQLLSALDKAKADVDTALCDSFNTSAVMRILSDLVTESNSAEAISDQTVILLARWVTRIVAIFGLDPEGDLSNVDHIGWSGLDIPAPAQPYIYPASQLRDKVRILACSGSVDHTAIVNLADEITIAASTPVDESSKPYDQVLQQFRTDVKTLAAQQAPAKDLLALCDQFRDVHLWNLDIYLEDRNNQSALVRPLDKLLIQARAERELAGTVRAKAKLEQETREAEREKELRERAKVDPLLMFRTSDEYLKWDEDGIPIVDAAGNVVPKSRRKKLVKEWEKQKKRHEEWLVTQQAG
;
A
#
# COMPACT_ATOMS: atom_id res chain seq x y z
N MET A 1 -26.00 -18.09 -2.87
CA MET A 1 -27.39 -18.16 -2.43
C MET A 1 -28.25 -18.47 -3.64
N PRO A 2 -29.25 -19.35 -3.48
CA PRO A 2 -30.28 -19.58 -4.50
C PRO A 2 -30.95 -18.27 -4.93
N TRP A 3 -31.31 -18.15 -6.22
CA TRP A 3 -31.97 -16.95 -6.76
C TRP A 3 -33.35 -16.67 -6.13
N GLN A 4 -33.95 -17.70 -5.53
CA GLN A 4 -35.26 -17.65 -4.88
C GLN A 4 -35.22 -17.07 -3.46
N ASP A 5 -34.03 -16.96 -2.86
CA ASP A 5 -33.87 -16.43 -1.50
C ASP A 5 -33.69 -14.91 -1.53
N GLY A 6 -34.21 -14.22 -0.51
CA GLY A 6 -33.99 -12.79 -0.34
C GLY A 6 -32.50 -12.47 -0.11
N ILE A 7 -32.01 -11.37 -0.69
CA ILE A 7 -30.63 -10.92 -0.51
C ILE A 7 -30.58 -9.71 0.43
N GLU A 8 -29.80 -9.83 1.50
CA GLU A 8 -29.49 -8.70 2.38
C GLU A 8 -28.16 -8.07 1.95
N VAL A 9 -28.21 -6.79 1.57
CA VAL A 9 -27.01 -6.03 1.19
C VAL A 9 -26.31 -5.56 2.47
N THR A 10 -25.39 -6.39 2.96
CA THR A 10 -24.55 -6.08 4.12
C THR A 10 -23.16 -5.59 3.69
N ASP A 11 -22.46 -4.89 4.59
CA ASP A 11 -21.08 -4.46 4.35
C ASP A 11 -20.14 -5.64 4.05
N ASP A 12 -20.35 -6.78 4.71
CA ASP A 12 -19.55 -7.98 4.49
C ASP A 12 -19.83 -8.63 3.13
N LEU A 13 -21.09 -8.61 2.66
CA LEU A 13 -21.43 -9.01 1.30
C LEU A 13 -20.73 -8.09 0.28
N MET A 14 -20.78 -6.77 0.49
CA MET A 14 -20.13 -5.82 -0.41
C MET A 14 -18.60 -6.01 -0.44
N LYS A 15 -17.96 -6.28 0.71
CA LYS A 15 -16.54 -6.63 0.75
C LYS A 15 -16.23 -7.92 -0.03
N ALA A 16 -17.07 -8.94 0.10
CA ALA A 16 -16.91 -10.19 -0.64
C ALA A 16 -17.01 -9.98 -2.16
N VAL A 17 -17.97 -9.15 -2.60
CA VAL A 17 -18.13 -8.75 -4.02
C VAL A 17 -16.87 -8.03 -4.52
N VAL A 18 -16.43 -6.99 -3.79
CA VAL A 18 -15.24 -6.21 -4.17
C VAL A 18 -13.98 -7.09 -4.21
N GLY A 19 -13.83 -8.02 -3.27
CA GLY A 19 -12.74 -8.99 -3.27
C GLY A 19 -12.78 -9.95 -4.46
N TRP A 20 -13.96 -10.42 -4.84
CA TRP A 20 -14.15 -11.31 -6.00
C TRP A 20 -13.89 -10.58 -7.32
N GLU A 21 -14.44 -9.37 -7.50
CA GLU A 21 -14.19 -8.53 -8.67
C GLU A 21 -12.71 -8.21 -8.81
N GLY A 22 -12.05 -7.80 -7.72
CA GLY A 22 -10.62 -7.49 -7.75
C GLY A 22 -9.75 -8.70 -8.09
N LYS A 23 -10.14 -9.91 -7.65
CA LYS A 23 -9.47 -11.15 -8.04
C LYS A 23 -9.58 -11.40 -9.55
N LEU A 24 -10.77 -11.26 -10.13
CA LEU A 24 -10.95 -11.40 -11.57
C LEU A 24 -10.24 -10.29 -12.36
N ASN A 25 -10.30 -9.04 -11.89
CA ASN A 25 -9.56 -7.93 -12.50
C ASN A 25 -8.07 -8.25 -12.61
N ASN A 26 -7.45 -8.69 -11.52
CA ASN A 26 -6.04 -9.05 -11.51
C ASN A 26 -5.72 -10.20 -12.48
N PHE A 27 -6.58 -11.21 -12.53
CA PHE A 27 -6.42 -12.35 -13.45
C PHE A 27 -6.55 -11.93 -14.91
N PHE A 28 -7.58 -11.17 -15.26
CA PHE A 28 -7.80 -10.68 -16.61
C PHE A 28 -6.71 -9.71 -17.07
N LEU A 29 -6.28 -8.78 -16.21
CA LEU A 29 -5.17 -7.86 -16.52
C LEU A 29 -3.88 -8.60 -16.86
N LYS A 30 -3.50 -9.59 -16.04
CA LYS A 30 -2.32 -10.42 -16.31
C LYS A 30 -2.47 -11.22 -17.61
N SER A 31 -3.65 -11.81 -17.83
CA SER A 31 -3.93 -12.60 -19.03
C SER A 31 -3.95 -11.74 -20.29
N LEU A 32 -4.46 -10.51 -20.20
CA LEU A 32 -4.48 -9.52 -21.27
C LEU A 32 -3.07 -9.03 -21.59
N ASP A 33 -2.24 -8.80 -20.57
CA ASP A 33 -0.82 -8.46 -20.76
C ASP A 33 -0.06 -9.60 -21.46
N VAL A 34 -0.27 -10.85 -21.05
CA VAL A 34 0.26 -12.03 -21.76
C VAL A 34 -0.23 -12.04 -23.21
N TRP A 35 -1.53 -11.85 -23.45
CA TRP A 35 -2.09 -11.84 -24.80
C TRP A 35 -1.53 -10.71 -25.68
N LYS A 36 -1.34 -9.50 -25.14
CA LYS A 36 -0.76 -8.34 -25.85
C LYS A 36 0.70 -8.57 -26.28
N HIS A 37 1.44 -9.40 -25.54
CA HIS A 37 2.86 -9.69 -25.82
C HIS A 37 3.10 -11.08 -26.43
N SER A 38 2.07 -11.94 -26.46
CA SER A 38 2.18 -13.27 -27.03
C SER A 38 2.34 -13.18 -28.54
N ASN A 39 3.37 -13.85 -29.07
CA ASN A 39 3.66 -13.84 -30.49
C ASN A 39 3.03 -15.09 -31.13
N PRO A 40 1.99 -14.97 -31.98
CA PRO A 40 1.25 -16.13 -32.48
C PRO A 40 2.12 -17.13 -33.27
N GLU A 41 3.23 -16.67 -33.87
CA GLU A 41 4.15 -17.49 -34.68
C GLU A 41 5.15 -18.33 -33.84
N ALA A 42 5.37 -18.02 -32.56
CA ALA A 42 6.37 -18.71 -31.72
C ALA A 42 5.86 -20.03 -31.10
N THR A 43 4.55 -20.31 -31.19
CA THR A 43 3.84 -21.27 -30.35
C THR A 43 3.78 -22.70 -30.91
N ALA A 44 4.28 -22.95 -32.12
CA ALA A 44 4.00 -24.19 -32.86
C ALA A 44 4.74 -25.46 -32.34
N THR A 45 5.63 -25.36 -31.34
CA THR A 45 6.53 -26.48 -31.01
C THR A 45 6.83 -26.68 -29.52
N GLN A 46 6.09 -26.05 -28.61
CA GLN A 46 6.37 -26.16 -27.18
C GLN A 46 5.55 -27.29 -26.54
N GLU A 47 6.24 -28.30 -26.01
CA GLU A 47 5.60 -29.38 -25.25
C GLU A 47 4.91 -28.81 -24.00
N LEU A 48 3.64 -29.15 -23.81
CA LEU A 48 2.85 -28.73 -22.65
C LEU A 48 3.51 -29.23 -21.37
N SER A 49 3.81 -28.31 -20.45
CA SER A 49 4.38 -28.67 -19.16
C SER A 49 3.39 -29.48 -18.32
N ILE A 50 3.89 -30.13 -17.26
CA ILE A 50 3.02 -30.80 -16.28
C ILE A 50 2.03 -29.80 -15.66
N ALA A 51 2.47 -28.56 -15.42
CA ALA A 51 1.63 -27.49 -14.89
C ALA A 51 0.51 -27.12 -15.88
N ASP A 52 0.83 -27.01 -17.18
CA ASP A 52 -0.19 -26.79 -18.22
C ASP A 52 -1.24 -27.91 -18.22
N GLN A 53 -0.80 -29.18 -18.18
CA GLN A 53 -1.71 -30.32 -18.19
C GLN A 53 -2.62 -30.35 -16.96
N GLN A 54 -2.07 -30.03 -15.78
CA GLN A 54 -2.86 -29.93 -14.55
C GLN A 54 -3.91 -28.83 -14.64
N LEU A 55 -3.52 -27.65 -15.14
CA LEU A 55 -4.43 -26.51 -15.25
C LEU A 55 -5.51 -26.70 -16.32
N LEU A 56 -5.18 -27.37 -17.44
CA LEU A 56 -6.16 -27.75 -18.45
C LEU A 56 -7.16 -28.80 -17.91
N SER A 57 -6.68 -29.75 -17.11
CA SER A 57 -7.56 -30.71 -16.42
C SER A 57 -8.47 -30.01 -15.40
N ALA A 58 -7.93 -29.05 -14.64
CA ALA A 58 -8.72 -28.23 -13.73
C ALA A 58 -9.78 -27.41 -14.46
N LEU A 59 -9.45 -26.86 -15.63
CA LEU A 59 -10.40 -26.17 -16.50
C LEU A 59 -11.51 -27.10 -16.99
N ASP A 60 -11.19 -28.31 -17.45
CA ASP A 60 -12.20 -29.26 -17.93
C ASP A 60 -13.13 -29.71 -16.80
N LYS A 61 -12.58 -29.92 -15.60
CA LYS A 61 -13.37 -30.13 -14.39
C LYS A 61 -14.26 -28.92 -14.09
N ALA A 62 -13.73 -27.70 -14.13
CA ALA A 62 -14.49 -26.47 -13.90
C ALA A 62 -15.64 -26.32 -14.90
N LYS A 63 -15.46 -26.68 -16.18
CA LYS A 63 -16.54 -26.71 -17.17
C LYS A 63 -17.67 -27.65 -16.76
N ALA A 64 -17.34 -28.88 -16.37
CA ALA A 64 -18.33 -29.87 -15.94
C ALA A 64 -19.06 -29.44 -14.65
N ASP A 65 -18.32 -28.87 -13.70
CA ASP A 65 -18.88 -28.39 -12.43
C ASP A 65 -19.79 -27.17 -12.66
N VAL A 66 -19.44 -26.27 -13.59
CA VAL A 66 -20.29 -25.13 -13.99
C VAL A 66 -21.57 -25.61 -14.67
N ASP A 67 -21.48 -26.55 -15.60
CA ASP A 67 -22.66 -27.13 -16.26
C ASP A 67 -23.62 -27.77 -15.24
N THR A 68 -23.07 -28.56 -14.31
CA THR A 68 -23.82 -29.18 -13.21
C THR A 68 -24.49 -28.12 -12.34
N ALA A 69 -23.77 -27.06 -11.96
CA ALA A 69 -24.31 -25.97 -11.13
C ALA A 69 -25.41 -25.17 -11.83
N LEU A 70 -25.29 -24.95 -13.15
CA LEU A 70 -26.32 -24.24 -13.92
C LEU A 70 -27.58 -25.09 -14.10
N CYS A 71 -27.43 -26.41 -14.27
CA CYS A 71 -28.55 -27.35 -14.30
C CYS A 71 -29.25 -27.49 -12.93
N ASP A 72 -28.54 -27.22 -11.83
CA ASP A 72 -29.10 -27.17 -10.48
C ASP A 72 -29.70 -25.79 -10.17
N SER A 73 -30.89 -25.52 -10.72
CA SER A 73 -31.68 -24.31 -10.42
C SER A 73 -30.91 -22.99 -10.60
N PHE A 74 -30.06 -22.89 -11.62
CA PHE A 74 -29.22 -21.73 -11.88
C PHE A 74 -28.38 -21.32 -10.66
N ASN A 75 -27.62 -22.25 -10.08
CA ASN A 75 -26.79 -21.99 -8.91
C ASN A 75 -25.56 -21.12 -9.24
N THR A 76 -25.80 -19.83 -9.50
CA THR A 76 -24.77 -18.83 -9.85
C THR A 76 -23.73 -18.68 -8.75
N SER A 77 -24.12 -18.87 -7.48
CA SER A 77 -23.16 -18.81 -6.37
C SER A 77 -22.12 -19.93 -6.41
N ALA A 78 -22.51 -21.14 -6.82
CA ALA A 78 -21.57 -22.23 -7.04
C ALA A 78 -20.65 -21.92 -8.22
N VAL A 79 -21.19 -21.38 -9.32
CA VAL A 79 -20.40 -20.96 -10.50
C VAL A 79 -19.35 -19.90 -10.12
N MET A 80 -19.72 -18.86 -9.38
CA MET A 80 -18.78 -17.83 -8.93
C MET A 80 -17.65 -18.40 -8.08
N ARG A 81 -17.93 -19.41 -7.24
CA ARG A 81 -16.91 -20.12 -6.46
C ARG A 81 -15.99 -20.94 -7.38
N ILE A 82 -16.53 -21.70 -8.32
CA ILE A 82 -15.75 -22.49 -9.28
C ILE A 82 -14.81 -21.60 -10.10
N LEU A 83 -15.29 -20.44 -10.59
CA LEU A 83 -14.45 -19.47 -11.30
C LEU A 83 -13.33 -18.94 -10.38
N SER A 84 -13.66 -18.61 -9.13
CA SER A 84 -12.68 -18.15 -8.15
C SER A 84 -11.61 -19.21 -7.89
N ASP A 85 -12.00 -20.48 -7.71
CA ASP A 85 -11.08 -21.58 -7.45
C ASP A 85 -10.14 -21.82 -8.64
N LEU A 86 -10.67 -21.85 -9.87
CA LEU A 86 -9.85 -21.96 -11.09
C LEU A 86 -8.85 -20.81 -11.21
N VAL A 87 -9.27 -19.58 -10.92
CA VAL A 87 -8.37 -18.42 -10.92
C VAL A 87 -7.32 -18.50 -9.82
N THR A 88 -7.62 -19.09 -8.65
CA THR A 88 -6.60 -19.36 -7.62
C THR A 88 -5.55 -20.34 -8.13
N GLU A 89 -5.99 -21.45 -8.73
CA GLU A 89 -5.10 -22.49 -9.25
C GLU A 89 -4.21 -21.91 -10.37
N SER A 90 -4.78 -21.14 -11.30
CA SER A 90 -4.01 -20.48 -12.35
C SER A 90 -2.99 -19.48 -11.82
N ASN A 91 -3.30 -18.71 -10.76
CA ASN A 91 -2.36 -17.75 -10.18
C ASN A 91 -1.22 -18.41 -9.39
N SER A 92 -1.43 -19.66 -8.96
CA SER A 92 -0.46 -20.41 -8.14
C SER A 92 0.45 -21.29 -9.00
N ALA A 93 0.07 -21.58 -10.24
CA ALA A 93 0.88 -22.33 -11.17
C ALA A 93 2.02 -21.48 -11.74
N GLU A 94 3.20 -22.08 -11.86
CA GLU A 94 4.41 -21.47 -12.40
C GLU A 94 4.75 -22.10 -13.75
N ALA A 95 5.50 -21.37 -14.59
CA ALA A 95 5.98 -21.85 -15.89
C ALA A 95 4.87 -22.36 -16.84
N ILE A 96 3.71 -21.70 -16.80
CA ILE A 96 2.57 -21.98 -17.67
C ILE A 96 2.81 -21.35 -19.03
N SER A 97 2.38 -22.02 -20.10
CA SER A 97 2.40 -21.44 -21.43
C SER A 97 1.38 -20.29 -21.60
N ASP A 98 1.74 -19.29 -22.40
CA ASP A 98 0.85 -18.17 -22.74
C ASP A 98 -0.50 -18.66 -23.28
N GLN A 99 -0.49 -19.71 -24.10
CA GLN A 99 -1.69 -20.28 -24.70
C GLN A 99 -2.65 -20.83 -23.65
N THR A 100 -2.16 -21.56 -22.64
CA THR A 100 -3.00 -22.06 -21.55
C THR A 100 -3.64 -20.91 -20.78
N VAL A 101 -2.87 -19.87 -20.45
CA VAL A 101 -3.38 -18.67 -19.75
C VAL A 101 -4.48 -17.98 -20.57
N ILE A 102 -4.24 -17.74 -21.86
CA ILE A 102 -5.20 -17.12 -22.77
C ILE A 102 -6.49 -17.95 -22.88
N LEU A 103 -6.37 -19.28 -23.00
CA LEU A 103 -7.50 -20.19 -23.12
C LEU A 103 -8.38 -20.17 -21.86
N LEU A 104 -7.77 -20.23 -20.67
CA LEU A 104 -8.49 -20.11 -19.41
C LEU A 104 -9.18 -18.74 -19.32
N ALA A 105 -8.46 -17.67 -19.63
CA ALA A 105 -8.98 -16.31 -19.53
C ALA A 105 -10.20 -16.10 -20.43
N ARG A 106 -10.17 -16.59 -21.67
CA ARG A 106 -11.31 -16.55 -22.60
C ARG A 106 -12.50 -17.34 -22.09
N TRP A 107 -12.27 -18.51 -21.50
CA TRP A 107 -13.37 -19.29 -20.92
C TRP A 107 -14.03 -18.58 -19.74
N VAL A 108 -13.24 -18.06 -18.79
CA VAL A 108 -13.77 -17.27 -17.66
C VAL A 108 -14.52 -16.04 -18.16
N THR A 109 -13.97 -15.33 -19.16
CA THR A 109 -14.60 -14.18 -19.84
C THR A 109 -15.98 -14.53 -20.37
N ARG A 110 -16.10 -15.67 -21.06
CA ARG A 110 -17.38 -16.13 -21.60
C ARG A 110 -18.41 -16.38 -20.50
N ILE A 111 -18.03 -16.98 -19.37
CA ILE A 111 -18.98 -17.24 -18.27
C ILE A 111 -19.46 -15.93 -17.63
N VAL A 112 -18.56 -14.98 -17.36
CA VAL A 112 -18.97 -13.69 -16.78
C VAL A 112 -19.83 -12.86 -17.75
N ALA A 113 -19.57 -12.96 -19.06
CA ALA A 113 -20.41 -12.35 -20.08
C ALA A 113 -21.81 -13.01 -20.16
N ILE A 114 -21.92 -14.33 -20.03
CA ILE A 114 -23.22 -15.03 -19.94
C ILE A 114 -24.03 -14.54 -18.73
N PHE A 115 -23.36 -14.23 -17.62
CA PHE A 115 -24.00 -13.67 -16.43
C PHE A 115 -24.31 -12.17 -16.53
N GLY A 116 -23.97 -11.52 -17.64
CA GLY A 116 -24.22 -10.10 -17.85
C GLY A 116 -23.40 -9.19 -16.93
N LEU A 117 -22.24 -9.66 -16.47
CA LEU A 117 -21.33 -8.86 -15.63
C LEU A 117 -20.51 -7.85 -16.43
N ASP A 118 -20.52 -7.96 -17.76
CA ASP A 118 -19.91 -7.00 -18.66
C ASP A 118 -20.99 -6.25 -19.47
N PRO A 119 -21.20 -4.95 -19.23
CA PRO A 119 -22.15 -4.13 -19.99
C PRO A 119 -21.87 -4.09 -21.49
N GLU A 120 -20.60 -4.20 -21.90
CA GLU A 120 -20.16 -4.16 -23.30
C GLU A 120 -19.83 -5.56 -23.85
N GLY A 121 -20.15 -6.61 -23.07
CA GLY A 121 -19.76 -7.98 -23.37
C GLY A 121 -20.40 -8.50 -24.66
N ASP A 122 -19.57 -8.91 -25.61
CA ASP A 122 -20.00 -9.54 -26.85
C ASP A 122 -19.60 -11.02 -26.89
N LEU A 123 -20.59 -11.90 -26.75
CA LEU A 123 -20.40 -13.36 -26.81
C LEU A 123 -19.95 -13.88 -28.19
N SER A 124 -20.06 -13.06 -29.25
CA SER A 124 -19.56 -13.39 -30.58
C SER A 124 -18.06 -13.12 -30.72
N ASN A 125 -17.49 -12.25 -29.88
CA ASN A 125 -16.07 -11.96 -29.85
C ASN A 125 -15.31 -12.99 -29.00
N VAL A 126 -14.80 -14.04 -29.66
CA VAL A 126 -14.07 -15.14 -29.02
C VAL A 126 -12.64 -14.78 -28.59
N ASP A 127 -12.11 -13.66 -29.07
CA ASP A 127 -10.75 -13.22 -28.77
C ASP A 127 -10.69 -12.24 -27.58
N HIS A 128 -11.84 -11.74 -27.12
CA HIS A 128 -11.93 -10.84 -25.98
C HIS A 128 -11.52 -11.52 -24.67
N ILE A 129 -10.79 -10.79 -23.82
CA ILE A 129 -10.37 -11.21 -22.49
C ILE A 129 -10.82 -10.17 -21.48
N GLY A 130 -11.58 -10.62 -20.49
CA GLY A 130 -12.05 -9.83 -19.37
C GLY A 130 -13.40 -9.17 -19.60
N TRP A 131 -13.59 -8.02 -18.97
CA TRP A 131 -14.79 -7.20 -19.10
C TRP A 131 -14.41 -5.73 -19.34
N SER A 132 -15.38 -4.91 -19.73
CA SER A 132 -15.19 -3.47 -19.87
C SER A 132 -14.67 -2.80 -18.59
N GLY A 133 -13.84 -1.77 -18.75
CA GLY A 133 -13.23 -1.03 -17.64
C GLY A 133 -11.97 -1.66 -17.02
N LEU A 134 -11.40 -2.72 -17.62
CA LEU A 134 -10.10 -3.26 -17.19
C LEU A 134 -8.91 -2.40 -17.62
N ASP A 135 -8.98 -1.75 -18.78
CA ASP A 135 -7.91 -0.87 -19.28
C ASP A 135 -8.28 0.60 -18.99
N ILE A 136 -7.28 1.47 -19.01
CA ILE A 136 -7.49 2.91 -18.86
C ILE A 136 -8.32 3.44 -20.04
N PRO A 137 -9.09 4.52 -19.85
CA PRO A 137 -9.92 5.11 -20.90
C PRO A 137 -9.12 5.32 -22.19
N ALA A 138 -9.70 4.99 -23.35
CA ALA A 138 -9.04 5.17 -24.65
C ALA A 138 -8.44 6.58 -24.88
N PRO A 139 -9.07 7.68 -24.43
CA PRO A 139 -8.48 9.02 -24.48
C PRO A 139 -7.19 9.18 -23.67
N ALA A 140 -6.99 8.39 -22.61
CA ALA A 140 -5.83 8.45 -21.71
C ALA A 140 -4.62 7.67 -22.24
N GLN A 141 -4.86 6.58 -22.97
CA GLN A 141 -3.83 5.66 -23.48
C GLN A 141 -2.64 6.34 -24.17
N PRO A 142 -2.83 7.26 -25.15
CA PRO A 142 -1.72 7.88 -25.87
C PRO A 142 -0.84 8.80 -25.01
N TYR A 143 -1.28 9.18 -23.80
CA TYR A 143 -0.54 10.04 -22.90
C TYR A 143 0.08 9.25 -21.74
N ILE A 144 -0.68 8.32 -21.15
CA ILE A 144 -0.29 7.61 -19.93
C ILE A 144 0.73 6.51 -20.21
N TYR A 145 0.58 5.73 -21.29
CA TYR A 145 1.55 4.67 -21.61
C TYR A 145 2.97 5.25 -21.88
N PRO A 146 3.14 6.31 -22.69
CA PRO A 146 4.44 6.96 -22.83
C PRO A 146 4.97 7.57 -21.53
N ALA A 147 4.09 8.15 -20.70
CA ALA A 147 4.49 8.71 -19.41
C ALA A 147 5.00 7.61 -18.44
N SER A 148 4.32 6.46 -18.40
CA SER A 148 4.75 5.30 -17.61
C SER A 148 6.11 4.79 -18.09
N GLN A 149 6.31 4.67 -19.40
CA GLN A 149 7.60 4.27 -19.97
C GLN A 149 8.72 5.26 -19.64
N LEU A 150 8.45 6.57 -19.69
CA LEU A 150 9.42 7.59 -19.27
C LEU A 150 9.81 7.39 -17.81
N ARG A 151 8.81 7.25 -16.93
CA ARG A 151 9.01 7.05 -15.50
C ARG A 151 9.87 5.82 -15.23
N ASP A 152 9.60 4.71 -15.89
CA ASP A 152 10.36 3.46 -15.71
C ASP A 152 11.81 3.63 -16.16
N LYS A 153 12.04 4.27 -17.32
CA LYS A 153 13.41 4.56 -17.80
C LYS A 153 14.16 5.51 -16.85
N VAL A 154 13.51 6.58 -16.37
CA VAL A 154 14.11 7.52 -15.39
C VAL A 154 14.45 6.80 -14.09
N ARG A 155 13.58 5.93 -13.59
CA ARG A 155 13.82 5.13 -12.38
C ARG A 155 14.98 4.16 -12.57
N ILE A 156 15.09 3.50 -13.73
CA ILE A 156 16.22 2.62 -14.04
C ILE A 156 17.54 3.42 -14.04
N LEU A 157 17.57 4.59 -14.67
CA LEU A 157 18.75 5.46 -14.70
C LEU A 157 19.10 6.06 -13.33
N ALA A 158 18.11 6.35 -12.49
CA ALA A 158 18.35 6.84 -11.13
C ALA A 158 18.91 5.74 -10.21
N CYS A 159 18.51 4.48 -10.42
CA CYS A 159 18.94 3.34 -9.63
C CYS A 159 20.28 2.72 -10.09
N SER A 160 20.80 3.06 -11.27
CA SER A 160 22.02 2.46 -11.85
C SER A 160 23.34 2.93 -11.22
N GLY A 161 23.29 3.80 -10.21
CA GLY A 161 24.45 4.25 -9.43
C GLY A 161 25.15 5.51 -9.97
N SER A 162 25.00 5.82 -11.26
CA SER A 162 25.44 7.10 -11.85
C SER A 162 24.31 7.69 -12.68
N VAL A 163 23.79 8.85 -12.25
CA VAL A 163 22.67 9.50 -12.93
C VAL A 163 23.17 10.19 -14.20
N ASP A 164 22.82 9.65 -15.35
CA ASP A 164 23.06 10.31 -16.63
C ASP A 164 21.93 11.31 -16.94
N HIS A 165 22.15 12.56 -16.54
CA HIS A 165 21.21 13.64 -16.78
C HIS A 165 21.01 13.95 -18.26
N THR A 166 21.99 13.68 -19.12
CA THR A 166 21.87 13.94 -20.56
C THR A 166 20.98 12.91 -21.23
N ALA A 167 21.11 11.64 -20.85
CA ALA A 167 20.21 10.58 -21.30
C ALA A 167 18.76 10.84 -20.85
N ILE A 168 18.56 11.33 -19.62
CA ILE A 168 17.22 11.65 -19.09
C ILE A 168 16.54 12.77 -19.90
N VAL A 169 17.28 13.83 -20.27
CA VAL A 169 16.74 14.91 -21.10
C VAL A 169 16.36 14.40 -22.49
N ASN A 170 17.24 13.61 -23.12
CA ASN A 170 16.96 13.03 -24.45
C ASN A 170 15.71 12.13 -24.43
N LEU A 171 15.56 11.30 -23.40
CA LEU A 171 14.35 10.48 -23.22
C LEU A 171 13.08 11.33 -23.06
N ALA A 172 13.17 12.44 -22.34
CA ALA A 172 12.05 13.35 -22.19
C ALA A 172 11.73 14.11 -23.49
N ASP A 173 12.69 14.31 -24.38
CA ASP A 173 12.51 14.91 -25.71
C ASP A 173 11.96 13.92 -26.75
N GLU A 174 12.43 12.67 -26.74
CA GLU A 174 12.00 11.61 -27.67
C GLU A 174 10.51 11.27 -27.57
N ILE A 175 9.88 11.52 -26.42
CA ILE A 175 8.43 11.33 -26.25
C ILE A 175 7.68 12.43 -27.00
N THR A 176 7.59 12.26 -28.31
CA THR A 176 6.72 13.08 -29.15
C THR A 176 5.37 12.40 -29.18
N ILE A 177 4.37 13.05 -28.59
CA ILE A 177 2.98 12.62 -28.69
C ILE A 177 2.67 12.51 -30.18
N ALA A 178 2.22 11.33 -30.64
CA ALA A 178 1.67 11.17 -31.98
C ALA A 178 0.35 11.95 -32.08
N ALA A 179 0.46 13.28 -32.10
CA ALA A 179 -0.66 14.20 -32.22
C ALA A 179 -1.18 14.11 -33.65
N SER A 180 -2.18 13.26 -33.86
CA SER A 180 -2.93 13.19 -35.12
C SER A 180 -4.44 13.15 -34.93
N THR A 181 -4.93 13.42 -33.72
CA THR A 181 -6.37 13.64 -33.48
C THR A 181 -6.58 14.89 -32.64
N PRO A 182 -7.64 15.67 -32.91
CA PRO A 182 -7.96 16.85 -32.10
C PRO A 182 -8.12 16.42 -30.64
N VAL A 183 -7.49 17.17 -29.75
CA VAL A 183 -7.57 16.95 -28.30
C VAL A 183 -9.04 17.02 -27.90
N ASP A 184 -9.67 15.85 -27.72
CA ASP A 184 -10.98 15.75 -27.11
C ASP A 184 -10.91 16.37 -25.71
N GLU A 185 -11.98 17.01 -25.25
CA GLU A 185 -11.99 17.64 -23.92
C GLU A 185 -11.69 16.64 -22.81
N SER A 186 -12.05 15.37 -23.03
CA SER A 186 -11.75 14.23 -22.18
C SER A 186 -10.26 13.89 -22.07
N SER A 187 -9.42 14.25 -23.06
CA SER A 187 -7.99 13.94 -23.11
C SER A 187 -7.10 14.96 -22.39
N LYS A 188 -7.61 16.19 -22.20
CA LYS A 188 -6.86 17.32 -21.63
C LYS A 188 -6.17 17.03 -20.28
N PRO A 189 -6.81 16.40 -19.28
CA PRO A 189 -6.14 16.17 -17.99
C PRO A 189 -4.95 15.20 -18.09
N TYR A 190 -5.03 14.20 -18.97
CA TYR A 190 -3.95 13.23 -19.18
C TYR A 190 -2.76 13.87 -19.91
N ASP A 191 -3.03 14.72 -20.91
CA ASP A 191 -2.02 15.50 -21.62
C ASP A 191 -1.29 16.46 -20.67
N GLN A 192 -2.03 17.19 -19.82
CA GLN A 192 -1.44 18.08 -18.81
C GLN A 192 -0.48 17.34 -17.86
N VAL A 193 -0.87 16.16 -17.38
CA VAL A 193 -0.03 15.34 -16.50
C VAL A 193 1.25 14.86 -17.20
N LEU A 194 1.16 14.44 -18.48
CA LEU A 194 2.34 14.08 -19.27
C LEU A 194 3.27 15.29 -19.49
N GLN A 195 2.71 16.45 -19.85
CA GLN A 195 3.48 17.67 -20.08
C GLN A 195 4.18 18.16 -18.81
N GLN A 196 3.46 18.14 -17.69
CA GLN A 196 4.01 18.52 -16.38
C GLN A 196 5.15 17.57 -15.99
N PHE A 197 4.93 16.26 -16.06
CA PHE A 197 5.96 15.27 -15.73
C PHE A 197 7.21 15.41 -16.62
N ARG A 198 7.04 15.61 -17.93
CA ARG A 198 8.17 15.86 -18.85
C ARG A 198 8.95 17.12 -18.47
N THR A 199 8.23 18.20 -18.14
CA THR A 199 8.85 19.47 -17.74
C THR A 199 9.64 19.29 -16.45
N ASP A 200 9.05 18.66 -15.43
CA ASP A 200 9.70 18.44 -14.14
C ASP A 200 10.93 17.54 -14.26
N VAL A 201 10.86 16.46 -15.05
CA VAL A 201 12.01 15.59 -15.33
C VAL A 201 13.13 16.38 -16.00
N LYS A 202 12.81 17.23 -16.99
CA LYS A 202 13.80 18.09 -17.66
C LYS A 202 14.41 19.11 -16.71
N THR A 203 13.60 19.74 -15.86
CA THR A 203 14.06 20.72 -14.88
C THR A 203 15.01 20.09 -13.87
N LEU A 204 14.67 18.92 -13.31
CA LEU A 204 15.53 18.20 -12.37
C LEU A 204 16.81 17.69 -13.04
N ALA A 205 16.73 17.22 -14.29
CA ALA A 205 17.90 16.80 -15.04
C ALA A 205 18.84 17.98 -15.37
N ALA A 206 18.29 19.13 -15.75
CA ALA A 206 19.06 20.35 -16.00
C ALA A 206 19.75 20.89 -14.73
N GLN A 207 19.12 20.70 -13.56
CA GLN A 207 19.67 21.08 -12.26
C GLN A 207 20.69 20.06 -11.71
N GLN A 208 20.94 18.96 -12.42
CA GLN A 208 21.78 17.84 -11.94
C GLN A 208 21.31 17.33 -10.56
N ALA A 209 19.99 17.22 -10.38
CA ALA A 209 19.39 16.81 -9.11
C ALA A 209 19.82 15.38 -8.74
N PRO A 210 20.02 15.07 -7.44
CA PRO A 210 20.40 13.73 -7.01
C PRO A 210 19.33 12.69 -7.39
N ALA A 211 19.74 11.43 -7.49
CA ALA A 211 18.84 10.29 -7.78
C ALA A 211 17.60 10.27 -6.88
N LYS A 212 17.75 10.68 -5.62
CA LYS A 212 16.66 10.77 -4.64
C LYS A 212 15.51 11.66 -5.12
N ASP A 213 15.81 12.80 -5.74
CA ASP A 213 14.79 13.78 -6.15
C ASP A 213 14.08 13.32 -7.43
N LEU A 214 14.81 12.66 -8.34
CA LEU A 214 14.22 12.01 -9.52
C LEU A 214 13.29 10.86 -9.13
N LEU A 215 13.68 10.04 -8.15
CA LEU A 215 12.84 8.98 -7.61
C LEU A 215 11.61 9.55 -6.90
N ALA A 216 11.77 10.63 -6.13
CA ALA A 216 10.65 11.33 -5.50
C ALA A 216 9.66 11.88 -6.53
N LEU A 217 10.14 12.41 -7.67
CA LEU A 217 9.29 12.84 -8.78
C LEU A 217 8.54 11.65 -9.41
N CYS A 218 9.20 10.51 -9.59
CA CYS A 218 8.56 9.28 -10.08
C CYS A 218 7.48 8.76 -9.12
N ASP A 219 7.72 8.85 -7.81
CA ASP A 219 6.75 8.49 -6.78
C ASP A 219 5.59 9.50 -6.75
N GLN A 220 5.85 10.81 -6.89
CA GLN A 220 4.80 11.84 -6.99
C GLN A 220 3.91 11.62 -8.22
N PHE A 221 4.51 11.29 -9.36
CA PHE A 221 3.79 10.98 -10.59
C PHE A 221 2.85 9.77 -10.39
N ARG A 222 3.34 8.69 -9.79
CA ARG A 222 2.56 7.47 -9.51
C ARG A 222 1.47 7.70 -8.46
N ASP A 223 1.86 8.24 -7.30
CA ASP A 223 1.04 8.21 -6.09
C ASP A 223 0.11 9.42 -5.96
N VAL A 224 0.33 10.48 -6.74
CA VAL A 224 -0.48 11.70 -6.71
C VAL A 224 -1.10 11.97 -8.07
N HIS A 225 -0.28 12.17 -9.11
CA HIS A 225 -0.80 12.64 -10.41
C HIS A 225 -1.70 11.61 -11.08
N LEU A 226 -1.21 10.36 -11.22
CA LEU A 226 -2.02 9.29 -11.82
C LEU A 226 -3.17 8.86 -10.93
N TRP A 227 -2.96 8.82 -9.61
CA TRP A 227 -4.01 8.48 -8.67
C TRP A 227 -5.21 9.44 -8.77
N ASN A 228 -4.96 10.74 -8.91
CA ASN A 228 -6.02 11.75 -9.08
C ASN A 228 -6.76 11.64 -10.42
N LEU A 229 -6.23 10.86 -11.36
CA LEU A 229 -6.85 10.55 -12.65
C LEU A 229 -7.46 9.14 -12.68
N ASP A 230 -7.65 8.51 -11.52
CA ASP A 230 -8.15 7.15 -11.38
C ASP A 230 -7.28 6.09 -12.08
N ILE A 231 -5.96 6.32 -12.13
CA ILE A 231 -4.97 5.41 -12.75
C ILE A 231 -3.94 4.99 -11.71
N TYR A 232 -3.59 3.71 -11.74
CA TYR A 232 -2.56 3.10 -10.89
C TYR A 232 -1.48 2.43 -11.74
N LEU A 233 -0.22 2.60 -11.32
CA LEU A 233 0.92 1.85 -11.88
C LEU A 233 1.35 0.79 -10.90
N GLU A 234 1.25 -0.47 -11.33
CA GLU A 234 1.75 -1.61 -10.59
C GLU A 234 3.18 -1.91 -11.05
N ASP A 235 4.15 -1.65 -10.17
CA ASP A 235 5.57 -1.94 -10.42
C ASP A 235 5.78 -3.46 -10.52
N ARG A 236 6.41 -3.91 -11.61
CA ARG A 236 6.74 -5.33 -11.85
C ARG A 236 8.24 -5.55 -11.80
N ASN A 237 8.65 -6.73 -11.32
CA ASN A 237 10.07 -7.08 -11.28
C ASN A 237 10.59 -7.29 -12.71
N ASN A 238 11.63 -6.54 -13.12
CA ASN A 238 12.29 -6.63 -14.42
C ASN A 238 11.37 -6.48 -15.65
N GLN A 239 10.19 -5.88 -15.49
CA GLN A 239 9.22 -5.62 -16.57
C GLN A 239 8.69 -4.18 -16.45
N SER A 240 8.18 -3.63 -17.55
CA SER A 240 7.49 -2.33 -17.54
C SER A 240 6.31 -2.35 -16.56
N ALA A 241 6.05 -1.23 -15.89
CA ALA A 241 4.92 -1.13 -14.97
C ALA A 241 3.60 -1.45 -15.69
N LEU A 242 2.72 -2.18 -14.99
CA LEU A 242 1.38 -2.47 -15.48
C LEU A 242 0.48 -1.27 -15.18
N VAL A 243 -0.06 -0.66 -16.23
CA VAL A 243 -1.01 0.45 -16.14
C VAL A 243 -2.41 -0.13 -15.97
N ARG A 244 -3.14 0.29 -14.94
CA ARG A 244 -4.52 -0.15 -14.69
C ARG A 244 -5.37 0.99 -14.10
N PRO A 245 -6.70 0.96 -14.32
CA PRO A 245 -7.62 1.82 -13.59
C PRO A 245 -7.60 1.52 -12.08
N LEU A 246 -7.98 2.52 -11.28
CA LEU A 246 -8.23 2.32 -9.86
C LEU A 246 -9.46 1.44 -9.65
N ASP A 247 -9.26 0.35 -8.91
CA ASP A 247 -10.36 -0.47 -8.41
C ASP A 247 -10.67 -0.12 -6.94
N LYS A 248 -11.84 -0.57 -6.50
CA LYS A 248 -12.30 -0.34 -5.13
C LYS A 248 -11.34 -0.92 -4.08
N LEU A 249 -10.65 -2.03 -4.40
CA LEU A 249 -9.67 -2.64 -3.49
C LEU A 249 -8.45 -1.75 -3.29
N LEU A 250 -7.91 -1.16 -4.35
CA LEU A 250 -6.76 -0.25 -4.29
C LEU A 250 -7.09 0.99 -3.46
N ILE A 251 -8.28 1.57 -3.68
CA ILE A 251 -8.76 2.74 -2.91
C ILE A 251 -8.88 2.39 -1.43
N GLN A 252 -9.53 1.26 -1.10
CA GLN A 252 -9.67 0.80 0.28
C GLN A 252 -8.30 0.52 0.92
N ALA A 253 -7.40 -0.18 0.21
CA ALA A 253 -6.06 -0.49 0.70
C ALA A 253 -5.24 0.78 0.96
N ARG A 254 -5.35 1.82 0.12
CA ARG A 254 -4.70 3.11 0.37
C ARG A 254 -5.29 3.80 1.59
N ALA A 255 -6.61 3.89 1.71
CA ALA A 255 -7.27 4.49 2.85
C ALA A 255 -6.88 3.80 4.18
N GLU A 256 -6.83 2.47 4.19
CA GLU A 256 -6.38 1.69 5.34
C GLU A 256 -4.91 1.97 5.69
N ARG A 257 -4.02 2.07 4.70
CA ARG A 257 -2.61 2.43 4.92
C ARG A 257 -2.45 3.83 5.46
N GLU A 258 -3.21 4.80 4.94
CA GLU A 258 -3.20 6.18 5.42
C GLU A 258 -3.72 6.26 6.86
N LEU A 259 -4.85 5.60 7.16
CA LEU A 259 -5.37 5.49 8.52
C LEU A 259 -4.36 4.84 9.47
N ALA A 260 -3.77 3.70 9.09
CA ALA A 260 -2.74 3.03 9.88
C ALA A 260 -1.50 3.93 10.08
N GLY A 261 -1.10 4.70 9.06
CA GLY A 261 -0.03 5.68 9.13
C GLY A 261 -0.34 6.79 10.13
N THR A 262 -1.54 7.38 10.08
CA THR A 262 -1.95 8.43 11.03
C THR A 262 -2.06 7.90 12.46
N VAL A 263 -2.55 6.68 12.66
CA VAL A 263 -2.61 6.02 13.98
C VAL A 263 -1.20 5.79 14.52
N ARG A 264 -0.29 5.26 13.70
CA ARG A 264 1.13 5.08 14.09
C ARG A 264 1.82 6.40 14.40
N ALA A 265 1.60 7.44 13.60
CA ALA A 265 2.17 8.76 13.83
C ALA A 265 1.65 9.40 15.12
N LYS A 266 0.33 9.32 15.38
CA LYS A 266 -0.28 9.79 16.63
C LYS A 266 0.25 9.03 17.85
N ALA A 267 0.34 7.71 17.76
CA ALA A 267 0.88 6.88 18.84
C ALA A 267 2.36 7.22 19.13
N LYS A 268 3.16 7.45 18.08
CA LYS A 268 4.57 7.88 18.24
C LYS A 268 4.67 9.24 18.91
N LEU A 269 3.85 10.22 18.49
CA LEU A 269 3.83 11.55 19.10
C LEU A 269 3.35 11.51 20.56
N GLU A 270 2.34 10.72 20.89
CA GLU A 270 1.88 10.54 22.28
C GLU A 270 2.96 9.88 23.16
N GLN A 271 3.71 8.92 22.60
CA GLN A 271 4.83 8.31 23.30
C GLN A 271 5.97 9.31 23.55
N GLU A 272 6.39 10.06 22.53
CA GLU A 272 7.45 11.08 22.63
C GLU A 272 7.07 12.18 23.63
N THR A 273 5.81 12.63 23.62
CA THR A 273 5.31 13.62 24.60
C THR A 273 5.30 13.06 26.02
N ARG A 274 4.80 11.84 26.24
CA ARG A 274 4.81 11.18 27.56
C ARG A 274 6.23 10.89 28.07
N GLU A 275 7.18 10.60 27.18
CA GLU A 275 8.59 10.44 27.54
C GLU A 275 9.23 11.77 27.92
N ALA A 276 8.99 12.82 27.13
CA ALA A 276 9.47 14.18 27.43
C ALA A 276 8.89 14.73 28.74
N GLU A 277 7.62 14.49 29.04
CA GLU A 277 6.98 14.87 30.31
C GLU A 277 7.60 14.11 31.49
N ARG A 278 7.74 12.78 31.39
CA ARG A 278 8.40 11.98 32.44
C ARG A 278 9.84 12.42 32.68
N GLU A 279 10.57 12.76 31.62
CA GLU A 279 11.94 13.24 31.74
C GLU A 279 12.00 14.62 32.40
N LYS A 280 11.08 15.54 32.05
CA LYS A 280 10.94 16.83 32.73
C LYS A 280 10.61 16.66 34.21
N GLU A 281 9.64 15.83 34.56
CA GLU A 281 9.28 15.55 35.96
C GLU A 281 10.45 14.94 36.75
N LEU A 282 11.20 14.01 36.13
CA LEU A 282 12.39 13.42 36.76
C LEU A 282 13.48 14.48 36.98
N ARG A 283 13.72 15.37 36.00
CA ARG A 283 14.66 16.49 36.15
C ARG A 283 14.23 17.47 37.23
N GLU A 284 12.95 17.82 37.31
CA GLU A 284 12.42 18.71 38.36
C GLU A 284 12.52 18.08 39.74
N ARG A 285 12.17 16.79 39.87
CA ARG A 285 12.36 16.04 41.11
C ARG A 285 13.83 15.96 41.50
N ALA A 286 14.76 15.80 40.55
CA ALA A 286 16.18 15.73 40.84
C ALA A 286 16.79 17.06 41.31
N LYS A 287 16.19 18.21 40.98
CA LYS A 287 16.62 19.55 41.46
C LYS A 287 16.34 19.80 42.95
N VAL A 288 15.46 19.03 43.57
CA VAL A 288 15.07 19.24 44.97
C VAL A 288 16.22 18.83 45.90
N ASP A 289 16.72 19.78 46.68
CA ASP A 289 17.78 19.55 47.67
C ASP A 289 17.30 18.55 48.75
N PRO A 290 18.04 17.44 48.98
CA PRO A 290 17.72 16.46 50.01
C PRO A 290 17.54 17.05 51.42
N LEU A 291 18.24 18.14 51.75
CA LEU A 291 18.17 18.80 53.07
C LEU A 291 16.88 19.62 53.25
N LEU A 292 16.29 20.10 52.14
CA LEU A 292 15.09 20.94 52.15
C LEU A 292 13.81 20.14 51.88
N MET A 293 13.93 18.93 51.33
CA MET A 293 12.80 18.07 50.93
C MET A 293 11.77 17.84 52.04
N PHE A 294 12.18 17.68 53.29
CA PHE A 294 11.28 17.46 54.43
C PHE A 294 10.99 18.72 55.24
N ARG A 295 11.61 19.86 54.88
CA ARG A 295 11.45 21.15 55.58
C ARG A 295 10.36 22.04 54.98
N THR A 296 10.00 21.81 53.72
CA THR A 296 8.88 22.48 53.03
C THR A 296 7.50 21.91 53.35
N SER A 297 7.44 20.82 54.13
CA SER A 297 6.19 20.22 54.59
C SER A 297 5.88 20.70 56.01
N ASP A 298 4.69 21.27 56.23
CA ASP A 298 4.17 21.69 57.56
C ASP A 298 3.91 20.50 58.51
N GLU A 299 4.22 19.27 58.09
CA GLU A 299 3.95 18.03 58.83
C GLU A 299 4.96 17.74 59.96
N TYR A 300 6.09 18.47 60.02
CA TYR A 300 7.19 18.17 60.95
C TYR A 300 7.70 19.42 61.67
N LEU A 301 8.04 19.26 62.95
CA LEU A 301 8.42 20.38 63.85
C LEU A 301 9.92 20.46 64.14
N LYS A 302 10.64 19.34 64.09
CA LYS A 302 12.10 19.29 64.31
C LYS A 302 12.74 18.26 63.38
N TRP A 303 13.94 18.60 62.89
CA TRP A 303 14.74 17.78 61.97
C TRP A 303 16.13 17.52 62.54
N ASP A 304 16.80 16.48 62.08
CA ASP A 304 18.21 16.20 62.39
C ASP A 304 19.19 16.95 61.46
N GLU A 305 20.49 16.74 61.66
CA GLU A 305 21.57 17.39 60.88
C GLU A 305 21.48 17.09 59.38
N ASP A 306 20.92 15.93 59.01
CA ASP A 306 20.70 15.50 57.63
C ASP A 306 19.35 15.97 57.06
N GLY A 307 18.56 16.73 57.83
CA GLY A 307 17.26 17.26 57.42
C GLY A 307 16.10 16.25 57.50
N ILE A 308 16.26 15.13 58.22
CA ILE A 308 15.23 14.09 58.40
C ILE A 308 14.36 14.43 59.62
N PRO A 309 13.02 14.34 59.53
CA PRO A 309 12.13 14.63 60.66
C PRO A 309 12.35 13.75 61.90
N ILE A 310 12.47 14.39 63.06
CA ILE A 310 12.55 13.76 64.39
C ILE A 310 11.20 13.83 65.12
N VAL A 311 10.48 14.94 64.98
CA VAL A 311 9.22 15.23 65.68
C VAL A 311 8.14 15.60 64.66
N ASP A 312 6.98 14.97 64.76
CA ASP A 312 5.82 15.28 63.92
C ASP A 312 5.08 16.55 64.38
N ALA A 313 4.15 17.06 63.57
CA ALA A 313 3.34 18.24 63.86
C ALA A 313 2.54 18.17 65.17
N ALA A 314 2.32 16.97 65.73
CA ALA A 314 1.63 16.78 67.00
C ALA A 314 2.59 16.79 68.22
N GLY A 315 3.90 16.99 67.99
CA GLY A 315 4.92 16.98 69.02
C GLY A 315 5.40 15.58 69.43
N ASN A 316 4.98 14.53 68.71
CA ASN A 316 5.38 13.16 68.99
C ASN A 316 6.66 12.78 68.23
N VAL A 317 7.49 11.94 68.84
CA VAL A 317 8.69 11.40 68.20
C VAL A 317 8.28 10.46 67.07
N VAL A 318 8.80 10.70 65.87
CA VAL A 318 8.48 9.90 64.68
C VAL A 318 8.82 8.41 64.95
N PRO A 319 7.86 7.47 64.80
CA PRO A 319 8.08 6.05 65.07
C PRO A 319 9.22 5.47 64.22
N LYS A 320 10.02 4.54 64.78
CA LYS A 320 11.17 3.92 64.08
C LYS A 320 10.84 3.34 62.70
N SER A 321 9.65 2.77 62.52
CA SER A 321 9.19 2.23 61.23
C SER A 321 8.94 3.32 60.17
N ARG A 322 8.44 4.48 60.58
CA ARG A 322 8.17 5.65 59.73
C ARG A 322 9.47 6.38 59.40
N ARG A 323 10.37 6.54 60.38
CA ARG A 323 11.72 7.08 60.17
C ARG A 323 12.54 6.27 59.17
N LYS A 324 12.45 4.93 59.21
CA LYS A 324 13.13 4.04 58.23
C LYS A 324 12.60 4.22 56.79
N LYS A 325 11.34 4.61 56.59
CA LYS A 325 10.80 4.94 55.27
C LYS A 325 11.32 6.30 54.79
N LEU A 326 11.33 7.31 55.66
CA LEU A 326 11.84 8.65 55.37
C LEU A 326 13.33 8.63 55.01
N VAL A 327 14.15 7.83 55.73
CA VAL A 327 15.58 7.62 55.41
C VAL A 327 15.75 7.03 53.99
N LYS A 328 14.93 6.04 53.61
CA LYS A 328 15.01 5.45 52.25
C LYS A 328 14.60 6.44 51.16
N GLU A 329 13.62 7.30 51.42
CA GLU A 329 13.22 8.37 50.49
C GLU A 329 14.31 9.43 50.35
N TRP A 330 14.93 9.81 51.48
CA TRP A 330 16.07 10.72 51.53
C TRP A 330 17.28 10.18 50.76
N GLU A 331 17.70 8.93 51.00
CA GLU A 331 18.83 8.31 50.30
C GLU A 331 18.59 8.25 48.78
N LYS A 332 17.35 7.91 48.36
CA LYS A 332 16.97 7.88 46.95
C LYS A 332 17.00 9.25 46.31
N GLN A 333 16.59 10.29 47.04
CA GLN A 333 16.62 11.67 46.58
C GLN A 333 18.04 12.23 46.52
N LYS A 334 18.86 11.95 47.53
CA LYS A 334 20.28 12.31 47.59
C LYS A 334 21.04 11.79 46.39
N LYS A 335 20.86 10.51 46.04
CA LYS A 335 21.48 9.92 44.85
C LYS A 335 21.08 10.65 43.55
N ARG A 336 19.78 10.96 43.37
CA ARG A 336 19.30 11.70 42.18
C ARG A 336 19.87 13.13 42.09
N HIS A 337 19.93 13.82 43.24
CA HIS A 337 20.44 15.19 43.31
C HIS A 337 21.96 15.25 43.07
N GLU A 338 22.71 14.29 43.61
CA GLU A 338 24.15 14.14 43.33
C GLU A 338 24.42 13.84 41.84
N GLU A 339 23.66 12.93 41.23
CA GLU A 339 23.74 12.66 39.78
C GLU A 339 23.42 13.93 38.95
N TRP A 340 22.41 14.71 39.35
CA TRP A 340 22.08 15.98 38.69
C TRP A 340 23.22 17.02 38.81
N LEU A 341 23.83 17.16 39.98
CA LEU A 341 24.97 18.05 40.20
C LEU A 341 26.18 17.68 39.34
N VAL A 342 26.49 16.39 39.21
CA VAL A 342 27.57 15.90 38.33
C VAL A 342 27.26 16.23 36.86
N THR A 343 26.01 16.07 36.43
CA THR A 343 25.58 16.37 35.05
C THR A 343 25.67 17.87 34.73
N GLN A 344 25.42 18.75 35.71
CA GLN A 344 25.56 20.21 35.57
C GLN A 344 27.01 20.71 35.63
N GLN A 345 27.93 19.95 36.22
CA GLN A 345 29.36 20.29 36.26
C GLN A 345 30.13 19.79 35.04
N ALA A 346 29.57 18.82 34.31
CA ALA A 346 30.20 18.20 33.14
C ALA A 346 29.72 18.78 31.78
N GLY A 347 28.66 19.59 31.78
CA GLY A 347 28.22 20.40 30.63
C GLY A 347 28.62 21.85 30.80
#